data_AF-A0A5D2YGF3-F1
#
_entry.id   AF-A0A5D2YGF3-F1
#
_cell.length_a   1.000
_cell.length_b   1.000
_cell.length_c   1.000
_cell.angle_alpha   90.00
_cell.angle_beta   90.00
_cell.angle_gamma   90.00
#
_symmetry.space_group_name_H-M   'P 1'
#
loop_
_entity.id
_entity.type
_entity.pdbx_description
1 polymer ?
#
loop_
_entity_poly.entity_id
_entity_poly.type
_entity_poly.pdbx_seq_one_letter_code
_entity_poly.pdbx_strand_id
1 'polypeptide(L)'
;MVTPKQLLSIIESSVVSPFPPSPAQRIELLHAIRTLLPSFKSLLSYPPPRPSDRAQVRSKEVRLPNSPPISLDDQDVQIALKLSDELYLNEIDCVQLLVSANQEWGLVGRGPLEILRLAAGLWYSERRDIMMSLYTLLRAAVIDPGLEAGLVADIQKYLEDLINAGLRQRFISLIKELNREEPAGLGGPLSEHYLLDSRGALVERRAVVYRERLLLGHCLVLSVLVVRTGPKDVKDVFSVLKDSAAELSESSDTIKHQITHSLLFFLVIAFVSDALSALSDKSSILSHDASFRKEFQDTVMAVVNDPNSEGFVGGVRLAWVAHLMLIHDEIGLGEAVSTVSSNEFGYINFCLESVFAKNVFHFLLEKVLRSAAYQNDDEDMVYMYNAYLHKQITCFLSHPVARDKVKESKEKAMITLNTYRMAGDFVHDGSMQGEQAAEGVPLPFVSLLEFVSEIYQVGSSVCV
;
A
#
# COMPACT_ATOMS: atom_id res chain seq x y z
N MET A 1 10.58 -30.12 -1.52
CA MET A 1 10.59 -28.64 -1.42
C MET A 1 9.19 -28.23 -1.01
N VAL A 2 9.05 -27.25 -0.11
CA VAL A 2 7.73 -26.72 0.27
C VAL A 2 7.25 -25.83 -0.88
N THR A 3 6.07 -26.10 -1.43
CA THR A 3 5.48 -25.24 -2.48
C THR A 3 4.87 -23.98 -1.87
N PRO A 4 4.67 -22.89 -2.63
CA PRO A 4 3.97 -21.68 -2.15
C PRO A 4 2.63 -21.97 -1.48
N LYS A 5 1.83 -22.85 -2.09
CA LYS A 5 0.54 -23.30 -1.56
C LYS A 5 0.66 -24.03 -0.22
N GLN A 6 1.65 -24.91 -0.10
CA GLN A 6 1.93 -25.62 1.17
C GLN A 6 2.40 -24.65 2.25
N LEU A 7 3.26 -23.69 1.90
CA LEU A 7 3.72 -22.66 2.83
C LEU A 7 2.54 -21.85 3.38
N LEU A 8 1.67 -21.35 2.50
CA LEU A 8 0.51 -20.58 2.91
C LEU A 8 -0.37 -21.40 3.87
N SER A 9 -0.64 -22.66 3.53
CA SER A 9 -1.42 -23.55 4.39
C SER A 9 -0.78 -23.80 5.76
N ILE A 10 0.54 -23.94 5.84
CA ILE A 10 1.28 -24.10 7.11
C ILE A 10 1.17 -22.82 7.95
N ILE A 11 1.32 -21.65 7.31
CA ILE A 11 1.20 -20.36 8.00
C ILE A 11 -0.22 -20.16 8.51
N GLU A 12 -1.25 -20.30 7.67
CA GLU A 12 -2.65 -20.11 8.05
C GLU A 12 -3.06 -21.03 9.19
N SER A 13 -2.71 -22.32 9.12
CA SER A 13 -3.04 -23.28 10.18
C SER A 13 -2.32 -23.01 11.51
N SER A 14 -1.17 -22.32 11.47
CA SER A 14 -0.38 -22.02 12.67
C SER A 14 -0.68 -20.64 13.27
N VAL A 15 -1.09 -19.68 12.43
CA VAL A 15 -1.12 -18.25 12.76
C VAL A 15 -2.54 -17.68 12.78
N VAL A 16 -3.44 -18.21 11.95
CA VAL A 16 -4.83 -17.71 11.81
C VAL A 16 -5.82 -18.59 12.58
N SER A 17 -5.43 -19.82 12.91
CA SER A 17 -6.25 -20.75 13.71
C SER A 17 -6.67 -20.12 15.05
N PRO A 18 -7.93 -20.29 15.48
CA PRO A 18 -8.40 -19.79 16.77
C PRO A 18 -7.78 -20.55 17.96
N PHE A 19 -7.09 -21.66 17.69
CA PHE A 19 -6.38 -22.45 18.69
C PHE A 19 -4.88 -22.18 18.60
N PRO A 20 -4.18 -22.09 19.75
CA PRO A 20 -2.74 -21.90 19.76
C PRO A 20 -2.04 -23.07 19.05
N PRO A 21 -1.01 -22.79 18.24
CA PRO A 21 -0.32 -23.83 17.48
C PRO A 21 0.39 -24.80 18.43
N SER A 22 0.24 -26.09 18.14
CA SER A 22 0.96 -27.17 18.83
C SER A 22 2.48 -27.02 18.64
N PRO A 23 3.30 -27.62 19.53
CA PRO A 23 4.76 -27.58 19.38
C PRO A 23 5.25 -28.10 18.02
N ALA A 24 4.58 -29.11 17.45
CA ALA A 24 4.91 -29.65 16.13
C ALA A 24 4.64 -28.63 15.02
N GLN A 25 3.48 -27.98 15.04
CA GLN A 25 3.11 -26.93 14.08
C GLN A 25 4.08 -25.75 14.14
N ARG A 26 4.55 -25.36 15.34
CA ARG A 26 5.56 -24.31 15.49
C ARG A 26 6.88 -24.67 14.82
N ILE A 27 7.36 -25.89 15.04
CA ILE A 27 8.60 -26.38 14.42
C ILE A 27 8.44 -26.40 12.90
N GLU A 28 7.31 -26.88 12.41
CA GLU A 28 6.99 -26.92 10.98
C GLU A 28 6.94 -25.52 10.36
N LEU A 29 6.26 -24.57 11.01
CA LEU A 29 6.19 -23.17 10.60
C LEU A 29 7.58 -22.55 10.49
N LEU A 30 8.38 -22.62 11.56
CA LEU A 30 9.71 -22.03 11.58
C LEU A 30 10.64 -22.69 10.57
N HIS A 31 10.49 -24.00 10.34
CA HIS A 31 11.23 -24.70 9.29
C HIS A 31 10.82 -24.20 7.89
N ALA A 32 9.52 -24.17 7.59
CA ALA A 32 8.99 -23.75 6.29
C ALA A 32 9.40 -22.32 5.93
N ILE A 33 9.28 -21.39 6.89
CA ILE A 33 9.66 -19.98 6.74
C ILE A 33 11.18 -19.84 6.46
N ARG A 34 12.02 -20.62 7.14
CA ARG A 34 13.48 -20.62 6.90
C ARG A 34 13.84 -21.19 5.54
N THR A 35 13.18 -22.26 5.12
CA THR A 35 13.43 -22.89 3.81
C THR A 35 13.10 -21.96 2.64
N LEU A 36 12.08 -21.10 2.78
CA LEU A 36 11.64 -20.18 1.73
C LEU A 36 12.18 -18.75 1.89
N LEU A 37 13.12 -18.53 2.82
CA LEU A 37 13.82 -17.27 2.98
C LEU A 37 14.41 -16.72 1.65
N PRO A 38 15.07 -17.53 0.79
CA PRO A 38 15.57 -17.03 -0.49
C PRO A 38 14.45 -16.48 -1.39
N SER A 39 13.31 -17.20 -1.47
CA SER A 39 12.16 -16.81 -2.28
C SER A 39 11.54 -15.49 -1.81
N PHE A 40 11.50 -15.24 -0.50
CA PHE A 40 11.05 -13.95 0.03
C PHE A 40 12.06 -12.83 -0.17
N LYS A 41 13.37 -13.10 -0.09
CA LYS A 41 14.40 -12.09 -0.41
C LYS A 41 14.36 -11.67 -1.87
N SER A 42 14.15 -12.62 -2.78
CA SER A 42 14.00 -12.37 -4.22
C SER A 42 12.53 -12.31 -4.64
N LEU A 43 11.64 -11.76 -3.79
CA LEU A 43 10.18 -11.82 -3.97
C LEU A 43 9.77 -11.53 -5.42
N LEU A 44 9.04 -12.47 -6.03
CA LEU A 44 8.56 -12.42 -7.41
C LEU A 44 9.65 -12.10 -8.46
N SER A 45 10.90 -12.47 -8.21
CA SER A 45 12.00 -12.34 -9.16
C SER A 45 12.18 -13.67 -9.89
N TYR A 46 11.81 -13.68 -11.17
CA TYR A 46 11.81 -14.88 -11.99
C TYR A 46 12.79 -14.77 -13.16
N PRO A 47 13.37 -15.89 -13.62
CA PRO A 47 14.27 -15.87 -14.77
C PRO A 47 13.54 -15.43 -16.05
N PRO A 48 14.11 -14.51 -16.85
CA PRO A 48 13.51 -14.08 -18.10
C PRO A 48 13.70 -15.13 -19.22
N PRO A 49 13.03 -14.96 -20.37
CA PRO A 49 13.22 -15.80 -21.56
C PRO A 49 14.69 -15.89 -21.97
N ARG A 50 15.14 -17.09 -22.36
CA ARG A 50 16.54 -17.35 -22.71
C ARG A 50 16.64 -18.08 -24.05
N PRO A 51 17.46 -17.61 -25.01
CA PRO A 51 17.56 -18.23 -26.34
C PRO A 51 17.95 -19.71 -26.33
N SER A 52 18.82 -20.15 -25.41
CA SER A 52 19.20 -21.56 -25.26
C SER A 52 18.04 -22.44 -24.84
N ASP A 53 17.25 -21.94 -23.90
CA ASP A 53 16.15 -22.67 -23.28
C ASP A 53 14.97 -22.72 -24.26
N ARG A 54 14.75 -21.61 -25.00
CA ARG A 54 13.85 -21.56 -26.15
C ARG A 54 14.20 -22.58 -27.24
N ALA A 55 15.49 -22.74 -27.55
CA ALA A 55 15.94 -23.73 -28.51
C ALA A 55 15.69 -25.17 -28.02
N GLN A 56 15.86 -25.41 -26.72
CA GLN A 56 15.55 -26.70 -26.10
C GLN A 56 14.05 -27.02 -26.12
N VAL A 57 13.18 -26.06 -25.81
CA VAL A 57 11.72 -26.28 -25.93
C VAL A 57 11.34 -26.57 -27.39
N ARG A 58 11.92 -25.87 -28.36
CA ARG A 58 11.71 -26.14 -29.79
C ARG A 58 12.21 -27.50 -30.25
N SER A 59 13.22 -28.08 -29.59
CA SER A 59 13.69 -29.44 -29.91
C SER A 59 12.79 -30.54 -29.34
N LYS A 60 11.70 -30.18 -28.64
CA LYS A 60 10.69 -31.11 -28.07
C LYS A 60 11.21 -32.05 -26.99
N GLU A 61 12.45 -31.86 -26.52
CA GLU A 61 13.05 -32.65 -25.45
C GLU A 61 13.60 -31.70 -24.40
N VAL A 62 12.88 -31.57 -23.29
CA VAL A 62 13.13 -30.57 -22.24
C VAL A 62 13.58 -31.25 -20.97
N ARG A 63 14.62 -30.72 -20.34
CA ARG A 63 15.12 -31.22 -19.06
C ARG A 63 14.73 -30.26 -17.94
N LEU A 64 13.72 -30.61 -17.16
CA LEU A 64 13.33 -29.86 -15.98
C LEU A 64 14.32 -30.11 -14.82
N PRO A 65 14.46 -29.15 -13.88
CA PRO A 65 15.27 -29.37 -12.67
C PRO A 65 14.83 -30.63 -11.92
N ASN A 66 15.80 -31.45 -11.51
CA ASN A 66 15.58 -32.67 -10.72
C ASN A 66 14.65 -33.72 -11.38
N SER A 67 14.43 -33.65 -12.70
CA SER A 67 13.56 -34.58 -13.43
C SER A 67 14.26 -35.20 -14.65
N PRO A 68 13.83 -36.38 -15.11
CA PRO A 68 14.29 -36.92 -16.39
C PRO A 68 13.82 -36.03 -17.55
N PRO A 69 14.45 -36.14 -18.75
CA PRO A 69 13.97 -35.45 -19.94
C PRO A 69 12.51 -35.79 -20.24
N ILE A 70 11.74 -34.77 -20.62
CA ILE A 70 10.33 -34.86 -20.98
C ILE A 70 10.21 -34.56 -22.47
N SER A 71 9.42 -35.37 -23.18
CA SER A 71 9.08 -35.13 -24.58
C SER A 71 7.80 -34.30 -24.67
N LEU A 72 7.83 -33.26 -25.50
CA LEU A 72 6.70 -32.37 -25.76
C LEU A 72 6.12 -32.64 -27.15
N ASP A 73 4.80 -32.52 -27.29
CA ASP A 73 4.18 -32.47 -28.62
C ASP A 73 4.24 -31.05 -29.23
N ASP A 74 3.76 -30.90 -30.46
CA ASP A 74 3.76 -29.59 -31.14
C ASP A 74 2.88 -28.55 -30.44
N GLN A 75 1.82 -28.99 -29.77
CA GLN A 75 0.89 -28.10 -29.06
C GLN A 75 1.53 -27.57 -27.78
N ASP A 76 2.15 -28.45 -26.98
CA ASP A 76 2.85 -28.10 -25.75
C ASP A 76 4.00 -27.10 -26.02
N VAL A 77 4.76 -27.31 -27.10
CA VAL A 77 5.79 -26.36 -27.53
C VAL A 77 5.20 -24.99 -27.85
N GLN A 78 4.09 -24.94 -28.60
CA GLN A 78 3.44 -23.66 -28.92
C GLN A 78 2.93 -22.95 -27.68
N ILE A 79 2.30 -23.68 -26.75
CA ILE A 79 1.77 -23.10 -25.51
C ILE A 79 2.91 -22.61 -24.62
N ALA A 80 3.97 -23.39 -24.42
CA ALA A 80 5.12 -23.00 -23.59
C ALA A 80 5.80 -21.73 -24.10
N LEU A 81 6.01 -21.62 -25.42
CA LEU A 81 6.58 -20.41 -26.03
C LEU A 81 5.64 -19.21 -25.90
N LYS A 82 4.33 -19.41 -26.06
CA LYS A 82 3.33 -18.36 -25.86
C LYS A 82 3.28 -17.88 -24.41
N LEU A 83 3.33 -18.78 -23.44
CA LEU A 83 3.43 -18.43 -22.01
C LEU A 83 4.68 -17.60 -21.73
N SER A 84 5.83 -18.01 -22.27
CA SER A 84 7.09 -17.31 -22.09
C SER A 84 7.02 -15.87 -22.60
N ASP A 85 6.42 -15.67 -23.78
CA ASP A 85 6.25 -14.35 -24.38
C ASP A 85 5.23 -13.49 -23.60
N GLU A 86 4.12 -14.08 -23.12
CA GLU A 86 3.07 -13.34 -22.41
C GLU A 86 3.45 -12.96 -20.96
N LEU A 87 4.15 -13.84 -20.26
CA LEU A 87 4.51 -13.69 -18.85
C LEU A 87 5.94 -13.17 -18.65
N TYR A 88 6.70 -13.00 -19.75
CA TYR A 88 8.15 -12.74 -19.73
C TYR A 88 8.89 -13.70 -18.78
N LEU A 89 8.56 -14.98 -18.90
CA LEU A 89 9.06 -16.06 -18.05
C LEU A 89 9.95 -17.00 -18.87
N ASN A 90 10.97 -17.58 -18.25
CA ASN A 90 11.83 -18.57 -18.88
C ASN A 90 11.06 -19.75 -19.45
N GLU A 91 11.49 -20.24 -20.60
CA GLU A 91 10.81 -21.32 -21.32
C GLU A 91 10.77 -22.64 -20.53
N ILE A 92 11.79 -22.95 -19.71
CA ILE A 92 11.80 -24.16 -18.86
C ILE A 92 10.76 -24.04 -17.74
N ASP A 93 10.63 -22.87 -17.14
CA ASP A 93 9.61 -22.60 -16.11
C ASP A 93 8.20 -22.67 -16.71
N CYS A 94 8.02 -22.22 -17.95
CA CYS A 94 6.75 -22.38 -18.68
C CYS A 94 6.39 -23.86 -18.92
N VAL A 95 7.37 -24.70 -19.25
CA VAL A 95 7.14 -26.15 -19.36
C VAL A 95 6.81 -26.77 -17.99
N GLN A 96 7.47 -26.34 -16.92
CA GLN A 96 7.14 -26.76 -15.56
C GLN A 96 5.69 -26.39 -15.18
N LEU A 97 5.20 -25.22 -15.58
CA LEU A 97 3.81 -24.83 -15.39
C LEU A 97 2.83 -25.73 -16.15
N LEU A 98 3.17 -26.13 -17.39
CA LEU A 98 2.34 -27.08 -18.16
C LEU A 98 2.27 -28.46 -17.50
N VAL A 99 3.42 -28.96 -17.02
CA VAL A 99 3.46 -30.22 -16.27
C VAL A 99 2.59 -30.13 -15.02
N SER A 100 2.67 -29.02 -14.29
CA SER A 100 1.88 -28.79 -13.07
C SER A 100 0.38 -28.67 -13.38
N ALA A 101 0.02 -27.97 -14.47
CA ALA A 101 -1.36 -27.88 -14.95
C ALA A 101 -1.93 -29.26 -15.30
N ASN A 102 -1.12 -30.13 -15.93
CA ASN A 102 -1.54 -31.48 -16.24
C ASN A 102 -1.71 -32.36 -15.00
N GLN A 103 -0.83 -32.22 -14.01
CA GLN A 103 -0.94 -32.95 -12.74
C GLN A 103 -2.18 -32.53 -11.94
N GLU A 104 -2.52 -31.24 -11.91
CA GLU A 104 -3.64 -30.75 -11.11
C GLU A 104 -5.00 -30.93 -11.79
N TRP A 105 -5.09 -30.73 -13.11
CA TRP A 105 -6.39 -30.58 -13.80
C TRP A 105 -6.70 -31.65 -14.84
N GLY A 106 -5.70 -32.43 -15.25
CA GLY A 106 -5.78 -33.32 -16.41
C GLY A 106 -6.06 -32.56 -17.70
N LEU A 107 -5.09 -32.51 -18.62
CA LEU A 107 -5.26 -31.74 -19.87
C LEU A 107 -5.91 -32.54 -21.02
N VAL A 108 -6.16 -33.84 -20.83
CA VAL A 108 -6.70 -34.72 -21.86
C VAL A 108 -8.06 -34.20 -22.35
N GLY A 109 -8.16 -33.89 -23.65
CA GLY A 109 -9.37 -33.39 -24.29
C GLY A 109 -9.61 -31.87 -24.17
N ARG A 110 -8.72 -31.12 -23.51
CA ARG A 110 -8.82 -29.65 -23.41
C ARG A 110 -8.22 -28.96 -24.63
N GLY A 111 -8.79 -27.80 -24.97
CA GLY A 111 -8.28 -26.98 -26.08
C GLY A 111 -6.98 -26.23 -25.70
N PRO A 112 -6.13 -25.86 -26.69
CA PRO A 112 -4.86 -25.18 -26.43
C PRO A 112 -5.00 -23.88 -25.61
N LEU A 113 -6.05 -23.10 -25.88
CA LEU A 113 -6.34 -21.86 -25.17
C LEU A 113 -6.70 -22.12 -23.70
N GLU A 114 -7.45 -23.17 -23.41
CA GLU A 114 -7.84 -23.51 -22.05
C GLU A 114 -6.61 -23.95 -21.23
N ILE A 115 -5.73 -24.75 -21.83
CA ILE A 115 -4.46 -25.15 -21.23
C ILE A 115 -3.57 -23.93 -20.94
N LEU A 116 -3.45 -23.01 -21.90
CA LEU A 116 -2.72 -21.74 -21.72
C LEU A 116 -3.25 -20.96 -20.50
N ARG A 117 -4.58 -20.79 -20.43
CA ARG A 117 -5.25 -20.06 -19.33
C ARG A 117 -5.07 -20.73 -17.97
N LEU A 118 -5.08 -22.06 -17.92
CA LEU A 118 -4.81 -22.83 -16.70
C LEU A 118 -3.36 -22.66 -16.23
N ALA A 119 -2.39 -22.85 -17.14
CA ALA A 119 -0.98 -22.72 -16.79
C ALA A 119 -0.62 -21.30 -16.33
N ALA A 120 -1.11 -20.27 -17.03
CA ALA A 120 -0.97 -18.89 -16.58
C ALA A 120 -1.73 -18.63 -15.26
N GLY A 121 -2.90 -19.24 -15.07
CA GLY A 121 -3.65 -19.17 -13.82
C GLY A 121 -2.91 -19.75 -12.61
N LEU A 122 -2.22 -20.87 -12.79
CA LEU A 122 -1.35 -21.47 -11.77
C LEU A 122 -0.20 -20.53 -11.41
N TRP A 123 0.44 -19.91 -12.41
CA TRP A 123 1.49 -18.93 -12.18
C TRP A 123 1.05 -17.78 -11.26
N TYR A 124 -0.07 -17.14 -11.56
CA TYR A 124 -0.60 -16.07 -10.71
C TYR A 124 -1.07 -16.59 -9.34
N SER A 125 -1.56 -17.83 -9.26
CA SER A 125 -1.94 -18.45 -7.98
C SER A 125 -0.73 -18.67 -7.07
N GLU A 126 0.37 -19.20 -7.61
CA GLU A 126 1.62 -19.41 -6.85
C GLU A 126 2.21 -18.07 -6.38
N ARG A 127 2.25 -17.05 -7.24
CA ARG A 127 2.68 -15.68 -6.88
C ARG A 127 1.85 -15.15 -5.70
N ARG A 128 0.53 -15.27 -5.80
CA ARG A 128 -0.40 -14.85 -4.77
C ARG A 128 -0.19 -15.59 -3.45
N ASP A 129 0.05 -16.90 -3.48
CA ASP A 129 0.28 -17.69 -2.27
C ASP A 129 1.55 -17.22 -1.52
N ILE A 130 2.61 -16.87 -2.25
CA ILE A 130 3.83 -16.29 -1.66
C ILE A 130 3.54 -14.92 -1.02
N MET A 131 2.84 -14.04 -1.72
CA MET A 131 2.50 -12.71 -1.18
C MET A 131 1.57 -12.79 0.02
N MET A 132 0.56 -13.66 -0.04
CA MET A 132 -0.37 -13.89 1.06
C MET A 132 0.35 -14.46 2.28
N SER A 133 1.33 -15.36 2.07
CA SER A 133 2.19 -15.86 3.14
C SER A 133 2.92 -14.72 3.87
N LEU A 134 3.49 -13.77 3.13
CA LEU A 134 4.13 -12.58 3.74
C LEU A 134 3.13 -11.68 4.45
N TYR A 135 1.99 -11.39 3.82
CA TYR A 135 0.93 -10.58 4.42
C TYR A 135 0.47 -11.20 5.75
N THR A 136 0.19 -12.49 5.79
CA THR A 136 -0.27 -13.19 7.00
C THR A 136 0.78 -13.16 8.12
N LEU A 137 2.07 -13.29 7.79
CA LEU A 137 3.15 -13.15 8.79
C LEU A 137 3.27 -11.72 9.30
N LEU A 138 3.24 -10.72 8.42
CA LEU A 138 3.27 -9.30 8.77
C LEU A 138 2.08 -8.93 9.66
N ARG A 139 0.88 -9.38 9.29
CA ARG A 139 -0.35 -9.19 10.05
C ARG A 139 -0.19 -9.77 11.45
N ALA A 140 0.29 -11.00 11.58
CA ALA A 140 0.45 -11.65 12.87
C ALA A 140 1.48 -11.00 13.81
N ALA A 141 2.50 -10.34 13.24
CA ALA A 141 3.49 -9.61 14.01
C ALA A 141 2.95 -8.25 14.52
N VAL A 142 1.95 -7.69 13.85
CA VAL A 142 1.50 -6.30 14.07
C VAL A 142 0.13 -6.22 14.74
N ILE A 143 -0.79 -7.08 14.33
CA ILE A 143 -2.17 -7.14 14.78
C ILE A 143 -2.27 -8.36 15.67
N ASP A 144 -2.23 -8.15 16.99
CA ASP A 144 -2.21 -9.22 18.00
C ASP A 144 -3.33 -10.24 17.74
N PRO A 145 -3.03 -11.45 17.23
CA PRO A 145 -4.04 -12.44 16.93
C PRO A 145 -4.37 -13.31 18.16
N GLY A 146 -3.86 -12.97 19.34
CA GLY A 146 -3.88 -13.85 20.51
C GLY A 146 -2.82 -14.96 20.45
N LEU A 147 -1.73 -14.73 19.71
CA LEU A 147 -0.61 -15.68 19.62
C LEU A 147 0.31 -15.59 20.84
N GLU A 148 1.00 -16.69 21.15
CA GLU A 148 1.99 -16.69 22.21
C GLU A 148 3.15 -15.74 21.90
N ALA A 149 3.53 -14.91 22.87
CA ALA A 149 4.56 -13.88 22.72
C ALA A 149 5.90 -14.40 22.17
N GLY A 150 6.31 -15.62 22.54
CA GLY A 150 7.54 -16.23 22.01
C GLY A 150 7.47 -16.49 20.50
N LEU A 151 6.32 -16.95 20.01
CA LEU A 151 6.11 -17.18 18.58
C LEU A 151 6.04 -15.87 17.80
N VAL A 152 5.35 -14.85 18.35
CA VAL A 152 5.30 -13.52 17.77
C VAL A 152 6.70 -12.92 17.65
N ALA A 153 7.53 -13.05 18.69
CA ALA A 153 8.92 -12.59 18.67
C ALA A 153 9.78 -13.29 17.60
N ASP A 154 9.61 -14.61 17.41
CA ASP A 154 10.30 -15.35 16.37
C ASP A 154 9.89 -14.91 14.95
N ILE A 155 8.58 -14.70 14.72
CA ILE A 155 8.05 -14.17 13.45
C ILE A 155 8.55 -12.75 13.22
N GLN A 156 8.48 -11.90 14.23
CA GLN A 156 8.92 -10.50 14.15
C GLN A 156 10.41 -10.43 13.79
N LYS A 157 11.27 -11.17 14.48
CA LYS A 157 12.71 -11.23 14.18
C LYS A 157 12.97 -11.65 12.73
N TYR A 158 12.24 -12.64 12.25
CA TYR A 158 12.35 -13.09 10.86
C TYR A 158 11.97 -11.99 9.85
N LEU A 159 10.89 -11.28 10.12
CA LEU A 159 10.44 -10.17 9.27
C LEU A 159 11.40 -8.98 9.33
N GLU A 160 11.98 -8.69 10.50
CA GLU A 160 13.03 -7.67 10.65
C GLU A 160 14.24 -8.00 9.77
N ASP A 161 14.73 -9.26 9.79
CA ASP A 161 15.83 -9.71 8.95
C ASP A 161 15.52 -9.55 7.45
N LEU A 162 14.28 -9.83 7.02
CA LEU A 162 13.84 -9.65 5.64
C LEU A 162 13.75 -8.18 5.23
N ILE A 163 13.15 -7.34 6.07
CA ILE A 163 13.00 -5.90 5.80
C ILE A 163 14.37 -5.24 5.75
N ASN A 164 15.26 -5.55 6.68
CA ASN A 164 16.64 -5.07 6.71
C ASN A 164 17.46 -5.57 5.50
N ALA A 165 17.11 -6.73 4.93
CA ALA A 165 17.68 -7.23 3.68
C ALA A 165 17.13 -6.56 2.41
N GLY A 166 16.21 -5.59 2.54
CA GLY A 166 15.68 -4.80 1.42
C GLY A 166 14.29 -5.20 0.93
N LEU A 167 13.53 -6.02 1.67
CA LEU A 167 12.18 -6.44 1.26
C LEU A 167 11.25 -5.25 1.00
N ARG A 168 11.32 -4.18 1.80
CA ARG A 168 10.48 -2.99 1.61
C ARG A 168 10.73 -2.30 0.26
N GLN A 169 12.00 -2.14 -0.11
CA GLN A 169 12.38 -1.61 -1.42
C GLN A 169 11.90 -2.51 -2.56
N ARG A 170 11.89 -3.83 -2.35
CA ARG A 170 11.32 -4.77 -3.31
C ARG A 170 9.80 -4.59 -3.45
N PHE A 171 9.05 -4.39 -2.36
CA PHE A 171 7.61 -4.07 -2.44
C PHE A 171 7.36 -2.80 -3.27
N ILE A 172 8.11 -1.72 -3.00
CA ILE A 172 7.98 -0.44 -3.71
C ILE A 172 8.25 -0.63 -5.21
N SER A 173 9.31 -1.38 -5.56
CA SER A 173 9.64 -1.71 -6.95
C SER A 173 8.54 -2.53 -7.62
N LEU A 174 8.02 -3.55 -6.93
CA LEU A 174 6.96 -4.43 -7.45
C LEU A 174 5.66 -3.68 -7.71
N ILE A 175 5.25 -2.74 -6.86
CA ILE A 175 4.04 -1.93 -7.09
C ILE A 175 4.13 -1.18 -8.43
N LYS A 176 5.34 -0.74 -8.84
CA LYS A 176 5.60 -0.09 -10.14
C LYS A 176 5.75 -1.10 -11.28
N GLU A 177 6.49 -2.18 -11.07
CA GLU A 177 6.72 -3.24 -12.07
C GLU A 177 5.39 -3.86 -12.51
N LEU A 178 4.53 -4.22 -11.56
CA LEU A 178 3.23 -4.82 -11.82
C LEU A 178 2.25 -3.86 -12.51
N ASN A 179 2.37 -2.54 -12.30
CA ASN A 179 1.57 -1.55 -13.04
C ASN A 179 1.80 -1.66 -14.56
N ARG A 180 3.00 -2.10 -14.99
CA ARG A 180 3.33 -2.28 -16.42
C ARG A 180 2.66 -3.49 -17.04
N GLU A 181 2.09 -4.39 -16.24
CA GLU A 181 1.28 -5.51 -16.72
C GLU A 181 -0.15 -5.06 -17.12
N GLU A 182 -0.49 -3.76 -17.04
CA GLU A 182 -1.79 -3.20 -17.45
C GLU A 182 -1.71 -2.58 -18.86
N PRO A 183 -2.70 -2.76 -19.78
CA PRO A 183 -3.94 -3.54 -19.70
C PRO A 183 -3.86 -4.97 -20.27
N ALA A 184 -2.75 -5.35 -20.93
CA ALA A 184 -2.62 -6.62 -21.65
C ALA A 184 -1.53 -7.56 -21.08
N GLY A 185 -0.85 -7.23 -19.98
CA GLY A 185 0.32 -7.97 -19.52
C GLY A 185 1.60 -7.63 -20.29
N LEU A 186 2.70 -8.31 -19.96
CA LEU A 186 4.03 -8.06 -20.55
C LEU A 186 4.11 -8.42 -22.05
N GLY A 187 3.22 -9.29 -22.55
CA GLY A 187 3.17 -9.70 -23.96
C GLY A 187 2.52 -8.72 -24.93
N GLY A 188 2.06 -7.55 -24.47
CA GLY A 188 1.42 -6.53 -25.31
C GLY A 188 -0.03 -6.88 -25.71
N PRO A 189 -0.64 -6.13 -26.66
CA PRO A 189 -2.09 -6.10 -26.88
C PRO A 189 -2.72 -7.40 -27.40
N LEU A 190 -1.91 -8.37 -27.83
CA LEU A 190 -2.37 -9.68 -28.31
C LEU A 190 -2.36 -10.77 -27.22
N SER A 191 -1.91 -10.42 -26.02
CA SER A 191 -1.87 -11.33 -24.88
C SER A 191 -3.27 -11.73 -24.43
N GLU A 192 -3.36 -12.91 -23.85
CA GLU A 192 -4.63 -13.40 -23.33
C GLU A 192 -5.14 -12.55 -22.14
N HIS A 193 -6.36 -12.02 -22.27
CA HIS A 193 -6.97 -11.14 -21.26
C HIS A 193 -7.54 -11.89 -20.06
N TYR A 194 -7.87 -13.18 -20.23
CA TYR A 194 -8.52 -13.98 -19.19
C TYR A 194 -7.69 -15.18 -18.78
N LEU A 195 -7.80 -15.57 -17.52
CA LEU A 195 -7.10 -16.71 -16.92
C LEU A 195 -8.13 -17.65 -16.30
N LEU A 196 -7.73 -18.88 -16.00
CA LEU A 196 -8.53 -19.79 -15.18
C LEU A 196 -7.94 -19.83 -13.78
N ASP A 197 -8.71 -19.45 -12.76
CA ASP A 197 -8.25 -19.52 -11.37
C ASP A 197 -8.10 -20.98 -10.88
N SER A 198 -7.58 -21.17 -9.67
CA SER A 198 -7.41 -22.49 -9.05
C SER A 198 -8.73 -23.24 -8.76
N ARG A 199 -9.89 -22.68 -9.10
CA ARG A 199 -11.20 -23.34 -9.08
C ARG A 199 -11.75 -23.57 -10.49
N GLY A 200 -11.00 -23.22 -11.53
CA GLY A 200 -11.43 -23.30 -12.92
C GLY A 200 -12.37 -22.17 -13.35
N ALA A 201 -12.48 -21.09 -12.58
CA ALA A 201 -13.30 -19.94 -12.94
C ALA A 201 -12.52 -18.98 -13.85
N LEU A 202 -13.20 -18.44 -14.87
CA LEU A 202 -12.61 -17.46 -15.77
C LEU A 202 -12.51 -16.09 -15.07
N VAL A 203 -11.31 -15.52 -15.02
CA VAL A 203 -11.03 -14.24 -14.35
C VAL A 203 -10.22 -13.32 -15.27
N GLU A 204 -10.41 -12.01 -15.16
CA GLU A 204 -9.63 -11.04 -15.91
C GLU A 204 -8.20 -10.93 -15.35
N ARG A 205 -7.19 -11.06 -16.22
CA ARG A 205 -5.77 -10.95 -15.84
C ARG A 205 -5.47 -9.62 -15.13
N ARG A 206 -6.02 -8.52 -15.64
CA ARG A 206 -5.86 -7.19 -15.05
C ARG A 206 -6.34 -7.13 -13.60
N ALA A 207 -7.50 -7.72 -13.31
CA ALA A 207 -8.06 -7.75 -11.95
C ALA A 207 -7.17 -8.56 -10.99
N VAL A 208 -6.52 -9.63 -11.47
CA VAL A 208 -5.56 -10.40 -10.69
C VAL A 208 -4.34 -9.54 -10.32
N VAL A 209 -3.74 -8.87 -11.30
CA VAL A 209 -2.58 -7.97 -11.08
C VAL A 209 -2.93 -6.83 -10.13
N TYR A 210 -4.12 -6.23 -10.23
CA TYR A 210 -4.55 -5.21 -9.28
C TYR A 210 -4.60 -5.72 -7.84
N ARG A 211 -5.11 -6.92 -7.63
CA ARG A 211 -5.16 -7.53 -6.28
C ARG A 211 -3.76 -7.83 -5.74
N GLU A 212 -2.84 -8.25 -6.58
CA GLU A 212 -1.43 -8.43 -6.18
C GLU A 212 -0.79 -7.09 -5.76
N ARG A 213 -1.01 -6.03 -6.53
CA ARG A 213 -0.53 -4.68 -6.20
C ARG A 213 -1.13 -4.16 -4.89
N LEU A 214 -2.42 -4.39 -4.67
CA LEU A 214 -3.08 -4.01 -3.41
C LEU A 214 -2.48 -4.76 -2.22
N LEU A 215 -2.31 -6.08 -2.35
CA LEU A 215 -1.70 -6.91 -1.31
C LEU A 215 -0.27 -6.45 -0.97
N LEU A 216 0.52 -6.06 -1.97
CA LEU A 216 1.83 -5.44 -1.76
C LEU A 216 1.73 -4.10 -1.02
N GLY A 217 0.71 -3.28 -1.32
CA GLY A 217 0.40 -2.07 -0.58
C GLY A 217 0.11 -2.34 0.90
N HIS A 218 -0.67 -3.38 1.20
CA HIS A 218 -0.95 -3.80 2.58
C HIS A 218 0.31 -4.29 3.31
N CYS A 219 1.12 -5.13 2.64
CA CYS A 219 2.42 -5.56 3.16
C CYS A 219 3.34 -4.36 3.44
N LEU A 220 3.35 -3.37 2.56
CA LEU A 220 4.16 -2.17 2.70
C LEU A 220 3.75 -1.38 3.95
N VAL A 221 2.45 -1.16 4.17
CA VAL A 221 1.91 -0.50 5.38
C VAL A 221 2.30 -1.26 6.64
N LEU A 222 2.05 -2.57 6.70
CA LEU A 222 2.38 -3.40 7.87
C LEU A 222 3.89 -3.40 8.18
N SER A 223 4.73 -3.34 7.14
CA SER A 223 6.19 -3.33 7.30
C SER A 223 6.73 -2.14 8.11
N VAL A 224 5.99 -1.02 8.18
CA VAL A 224 6.35 0.17 8.98
C VAL A 224 6.30 -0.12 10.47
N LEU A 225 5.40 -1.01 10.86
CA LEU A 225 5.14 -1.35 12.26
C LEU A 225 6.06 -2.45 12.78
N VAL A 226 6.72 -3.18 11.89
CA VAL A 226 7.78 -4.14 12.22
C VAL A 226 9.14 -3.45 12.32
N VAL A 227 9.57 -2.74 11.26
CA VAL A 227 10.83 -1.98 11.24
C VAL A 227 10.51 -0.54 10.89
N ARG A 228 11.14 0.43 11.58
CA ARG A 228 10.96 1.85 11.26
C ARG A 228 11.37 2.17 9.82
N THR A 229 10.70 3.16 9.24
CA THR A 229 10.91 3.55 7.85
C THR A 229 12.08 4.53 7.72
N GLY A 230 12.98 4.30 6.77
CA GLY A 230 14.10 5.20 6.51
C GLY A 230 13.78 6.32 5.51
N PRO A 231 14.61 7.37 5.43
CA PRO A 231 14.42 8.50 4.50
C PRO A 231 14.19 8.10 3.04
N LYS A 232 14.94 7.10 2.57
CA LYS A 232 14.85 6.61 1.19
C LYS A 232 13.46 6.01 0.89
N ASP A 233 12.99 5.13 1.76
CA ASP A 233 11.68 4.49 1.61
C ASP A 233 10.54 5.52 1.56
N VAL A 234 10.59 6.54 2.44
CA VAL A 234 9.58 7.62 2.45
C VAL A 234 9.56 8.38 1.13
N LYS A 235 10.72 8.77 0.61
CA LYS A 235 10.82 9.49 -0.67
C LYS A 235 10.34 8.65 -1.84
N ASP A 236 10.73 7.37 -1.88
CA ASP A 236 10.36 6.46 -2.95
C ASP A 236 8.85 6.21 -2.95
N VAL A 237 8.23 5.96 -1.78
CA VAL A 237 6.78 5.80 -1.65
C VAL A 237 6.04 7.09 -1.97
N PHE A 238 6.54 8.24 -1.55
CA PHE A 238 5.95 9.53 -1.91
C PHE A 238 5.97 9.76 -3.43
N SER A 239 7.03 9.35 -4.12
CA SER A 239 7.04 9.35 -5.59
C SER A 239 5.96 8.43 -6.16
N VAL A 240 5.85 7.19 -5.68
CA VAL A 240 4.87 6.22 -6.17
C VAL A 240 3.44 6.71 -5.93
N LEU A 241 3.18 7.35 -4.78
CA LEU A 241 1.88 7.93 -4.45
C LEU A 241 1.49 9.00 -5.47
N LYS A 242 2.40 9.93 -5.81
CA LYS A 242 2.12 10.96 -6.82
C LYS A 242 1.83 10.35 -8.19
N ASP A 243 2.64 9.38 -8.60
CA ASP A 243 2.45 8.68 -9.88
C ASP A 243 1.08 7.96 -9.90
N SER A 244 0.73 7.27 -8.81
CA SER A 244 -0.54 6.53 -8.70
C SER A 244 -1.76 7.47 -8.64
N ALA A 245 -1.65 8.59 -7.92
CA ALA A 245 -2.71 9.58 -7.81
C ALA A 245 -2.99 10.29 -9.13
N ALA A 246 -1.96 10.56 -9.93
CA ALA A 246 -2.10 11.18 -11.25
C ALA A 246 -2.80 10.26 -12.27
N GLU A 247 -2.75 8.94 -12.05
CA GLU A 247 -3.46 7.96 -12.88
C GLU A 247 -4.94 7.79 -12.49
N LEU A 248 -5.41 8.39 -11.38
CA LEU A 248 -6.79 8.26 -10.93
C LEU A 248 -7.74 9.15 -11.73
N SER A 249 -8.84 8.56 -12.15
CA SER A 249 -9.98 9.19 -12.82
C SER A 249 -11.30 8.76 -12.17
N GLU A 250 -12.40 9.46 -12.45
CA GLU A 250 -13.73 9.09 -11.93
C GLU A 250 -14.18 7.69 -12.35
N SER A 251 -13.68 7.18 -13.48
CA SER A 251 -13.95 5.83 -13.97
C SER A 251 -12.92 4.79 -13.51
N SER A 252 -11.99 5.16 -12.63
CA SER A 252 -10.94 4.26 -12.17
C SER A 252 -11.51 3.17 -11.25
N ASP A 253 -10.94 1.98 -11.39
CA ASP A 253 -11.30 0.83 -10.56
C ASP A 253 -11.14 1.17 -9.06
N THR A 254 -12.05 0.66 -8.24
CA THR A 254 -12.00 0.76 -6.78
C THR A 254 -10.64 0.29 -6.24
N ILE A 255 -10.05 -0.76 -6.85
CA ILE A 255 -8.75 -1.28 -6.38
C ILE A 255 -7.61 -0.28 -6.63
N LYS A 256 -7.65 0.53 -7.71
CA LYS A 256 -6.62 1.57 -7.93
C LYS A 256 -6.63 2.62 -6.82
N HIS A 257 -7.82 2.98 -6.35
CA HIS A 257 -7.96 3.88 -5.21
C HIS A 257 -7.43 3.23 -3.93
N GLN A 258 -7.74 1.94 -3.66
CA GLN A 258 -7.20 1.22 -2.50
C GLN A 258 -5.66 1.15 -2.51
N ILE A 259 -5.04 0.87 -3.67
CA ILE A 259 -3.59 0.92 -3.82
C ILE A 259 -3.06 2.32 -3.46
N THR A 260 -3.68 3.37 -3.98
CA THR A 260 -3.28 4.77 -3.72
C THR A 260 -3.45 5.11 -2.23
N HIS A 261 -4.53 4.66 -1.60
CA HIS A 261 -4.78 4.83 -0.16
C HIS A 261 -3.71 4.12 0.67
N SER A 262 -3.32 2.89 0.31
CA SER A 262 -2.28 2.16 1.03
C SER A 262 -0.93 2.91 1.02
N LEU A 263 -0.59 3.59 -0.08
CA LEU A 263 0.61 4.42 -0.20
C LEU A 263 0.50 5.70 0.66
N LEU A 264 -0.67 6.34 0.67
CA LEU A 264 -0.94 7.49 1.55
C LEU A 264 -0.79 7.09 3.02
N PHE A 265 -1.45 6.00 3.43
CA PHE A 265 -1.42 5.55 4.81
C PHE A 265 -0.07 5.00 5.23
N PHE A 266 0.71 4.40 4.33
CA PHE A 266 2.12 4.10 4.62
C PHE A 266 2.86 5.35 5.11
N LEU A 267 2.71 6.48 4.42
CA LEU A 267 3.37 7.74 4.80
C LEU A 267 2.82 8.30 6.12
N VAL A 268 1.49 8.32 6.28
CA VAL A 268 0.84 8.75 7.54
C VAL A 268 1.37 7.95 8.72
N ILE A 269 1.38 6.62 8.61
CA ILE A 269 1.84 5.72 9.67
C ILE A 269 3.34 5.88 9.91
N ALA A 270 4.16 6.02 8.86
CA ALA A 270 5.60 6.23 8.99
C ALA A 270 5.90 7.50 9.81
N PHE A 271 5.25 8.62 9.48
CA PHE A 271 5.47 9.90 10.18
C PHE A 271 4.97 9.89 11.63
N VAL A 272 3.74 9.42 11.84
CA VAL A 272 3.13 9.41 13.18
C VAL A 272 3.85 8.42 14.09
N SER A 273 4.18 7.23 13.59
CA SER A 273 4.85 6.22 14.41
C SER A 273 6.30 6.57 14.75
N ASP A 274 7.02 7.24 13.84
CA ASP A 274 8.38 7.75 14.09
C ASP A 274 8.36 8.85 15.15
N ALA A 275 7.46 9.84 15.01
CA ALA A 275 7.33 10.94 15.97
C ALA A 275 6.93 10.46 17.37
N LEU A 276 5.95 9.56 17.48
CA LEU A 276 5.55 8.99 18.78
C LEU A 276 6.65 8.16 19.44
N SER A 277 7.61 7.62 18.66
CA SER A 277 8.75 6.88 19.23
C SER A 277 9.84 7.79 19.76
N ALA A 278 10.01 8.96 19.15
CA ALA A 278 10.93 9.99 19.64
C ALA A 278 10.56 10.40 21.08
N LEU A 279 9.25 10.45 21.40
CA LEU A 279 8.75 10.70 22.76
C LEU A 279 9.11 9.61 23.80
N SER A 280 9.60 8.43 23.39
CA SER A 280 9.80 7.27 24.25
C SER A 280 11.23 6.72 24.29
N ASP A 281 12.25 7.52 23.94
CA ASP A 281 13.67 7.12 23.91
C ASP A 281 13.99 5.91 22.99
N LYS A 282 13.06 5.59 22.08
CA LYS A 282 13.26 4.59 21.02
C LYS A 282 13.85 5.30 19.81
N SER A 283 14.75 4.63 19.08
CA SER A 283 15.47 5.20 17.95
C SER A 283 14.52 5.67 16.82
N SER A 284 14.06 6.92 16.87
CA SER A 284 13.39 7.58 15.76
C SER A 284 14.42 7.87 14.67
N ILE A 285 14.08 7.52 13.43
CA ILE A 285 15.01 7.56 12.30
C ILE A 285 14.82 8.87 11.52
N LEU A 286 13.56 9.23 11.25
CA LEU A 286 13.24 10.42 10.44
C LEU A 286 13.37 11.69 11.27
N SER A 287 12.89 11.64 12.52
CA SER A 287 12.86 12.76 13.45
C SER A 287 14.25 13.35 13.72
N HIS A 288 15.30 12.52 13.78
CA HIS A 288 16.68 12.95 14.05
C HIS A 288 17.45 13.44 12.81
N ASP A 289 17.00 13.14 11.60
CA ASP A 289 17.71 13.49 10.36
C ASP A 289 17.30 14.88 9.84
N ALA A 290 18.04 15.92 10.26
CA ALA A 290 17.79 17.30 9.84
C ALA A 290 17.93 17.52 8.33
N SER A 291 18.79 16.73 7.66
CA SER A 291 18.99 16.82 6.21
C SER A 291 17.75 16.32 5.47
N PHE A 292 17.20 15.20 5.93
CA PHE A 292 15.94 14.66 5.44
C PHE A 292 14.79 15.63 5.69
N ARG A 293 14.65 16.21 6.90
CA ARG A 293 13.57 17.16 7.19
C ARG A 293 13.55 18.33 6.23
N LYS A 294 14.71 18.92 5.96
CA LYS A 294 14.84 20.04 5.00
C LYS A 294 14.49 19.60 3.58
N GLU A 295 15.09 18.53 3.08
CA GLU A 295 14.87 18.08 1.70
C GLU A 295 13.42 17.62 1.47
N PHE A 296 12.84 16.92 2.45
CA PHE A 296 11.47 16.46 2.37
C PHE A 296 10.48 17.61 2.47
N GLN A 297 10.75 18.64 3.28
CA GLN A 297 9.97 19.88 3.30
C GLN A 297 9.91 20.53 1.92
N ASP A 298 11.06 20.71 1.26
CA ASP A 298 11.12 21.28 -0.09
C ASP A 298 10.34 20.42 -1.09
N THR A 299 10.46 19.10 -0.96
CA THR A 299 9.82 18.11 -1.83
C THR A 299 8.30 18.07 -1.67
N VAL A 300 7.77 18.06 -0.44
CA VAL A 300 6.34 17.97 -0.16
C VAL A 300 5.62 19.29 -0.45
N MET A 301 6.34 20.41 -0.37
CA MET A 301 5.79 21.74 -0.67
C MET A 301 5.91 22.16 -2.14
N ALA A 302 6.56 21.36 -2.97
CA ALA A 302 6.59 21.57 -4.41
C ALA A 302 5.17 21.66 -4.99
N VAL A 303 5.00 22.52 -6.00
CA VAL A 303 3.72 22.72 -6.69
C VAL A 303 3.35 21.45 -7.46
N VAL A 304 2.12 20.97 -7.26
CA VAL A 304 1.53 19.86 -8.00
C VAL A 304 0.38 20.40 -8.84
N ASN A 305 0.42 20.14 -10.14
CA ASN A 305 -0.55 20.69 -11.10
C ASN A 305 -1.85 19.87 -11.18
N ASP A 306 -1.76 18.55 -10.96
CA ASP A 306 -2.91 17.66 -10.98
C ASP A 306 -3.72 17.78 -9.68
N PRO A 307 -5.02 18.12 -9.70
CA PRO A 307 -5.84 18.31 -8.50
C PRO A 307 -5.95 17.06 -7.62
N ASN A 308 -6.02 15.86 -8.22
CA ASN A 308 -6.10 14.61 -7.47
C ASN A 308 -4.80 14.36 -6.72
N SER A 309 -3.67 14.41 -7.42
CA SER A 309 -2.34 14.31 -6.84
C SER A 309 -2.11 15.36 -5.75
N GLU A 310 -2.55 16.60 -5.98
CA GLU A 310 -2.42 17.67 -5.01
C GLU A 310 -3.23 17.41 -3.74
N GLY A 311 -4.41 16.81 -3.84
CA GLY A 311 -5.20 16.36 -2.68
C GLY A 311 -4.49 15.29 -1.85
N PHE A 312 -3.94 14.25 -2.51
CA PHE A 312 -3.16 13.21 -1.83
C PHE A 312 -1.87 13.75 -1.19
N VAL A 313 -1.13 14.61 -1.90
CA VAL A 313 0.03 15.30 -1.34
C VAL A 313 -0.39 16.20 -0.19
N GLY A 314 -1.58 16.82 -0.24
CA GLY A 314 -2.20 17.53 0.87
C GLY A 314 -2.34 16.65 2.12
N GLY A 315 -2.81 15.41 1.97
CA GLY A 315 -2.85 14.43 3.06
C GLY A 315 -1.47 14.12 3.65
N VAL A 316 -0.46 13.99 2.79
CA VAL A 316 0.94 13.83 3.23
C VAL A 316 1.43 15.07 3.99
N ARG A 317 1.09 16.29 3.54
CA ARG A 317 1.42 17.54 4.25
C ARG A 317 0.77 17.60 5.64
N LEU A 318 -0.47 17.12 5.78
CA LEU A 318 -1.14 17.03 7.07
C LEU A 318 -0.44 16.04 8.01
N ALA A 319 0.06 14.91 7.51
CA ALA A 319 0.84 13.97 8.32
C ALA A 319 2.22 14.52 8.68
N TRP A 320 2.87 15.17 7.71
CA TRP A 320 4.17 15.79 7.88
C TRP A 320 4.15 16.91 8.91
N VAL A 321 3.14 17.80 8.86
CA VAL A 321 3.04 18.89 9.83
C VAL A 321 2.75 18.38 11.25
N ALA A 322 1.94 17.32 11.39
CA ALA A 322 1.73 16.67 12.69
C ALA A 322 3.03 16.04 13.23
N HIS A 323 3.84 15.43 12.37
CA HIS A 323 5.17 14.92 12.72
C HIS A 323 6.12 16.03 13.17
N LEU A 324 6.21 17.13 12.41
CA LEU A 324 7.05 18.28 12.77
C LEU A 324 6.64 18.90 14.11
N MET A 325 5.34 18.99 14.40
CA MET A 325 4.83 19.49 15.68
C MET A 325 5.26 18.59 16.86
N LEU A 326 5.13 17.27 16.70
CA LEU A 326 5.49 16.31 17.75
C LEU A 326 6.98 16.34 18.12
N ILE A 327 7.86 16.52 17.14
CA ILE A 327 9.31 16.59 17.38
C ILE A 327 9.76 17.98 17.86
N HIS A 328 9.00 19.03 17.54
CA HIS A 328 9.31 20.40 17.98
C HIS A 328 9.20 20.54 19.50
N ASP A 329 8.20 19.91 20.10
CA ASP A 329 8.01 19.88 21.56
C ASP A 329 9.19 19.19 22.28
N GLU A 330 9.86 18.22 21.65
CA GLU A 330 11.03 17.51 22.19
C GLU A 330 12.31 18.36 22.14
N ILE A 331 12.60 18.99 20.99
CA ILE A 331 13.80 19.82 20.80
C ILE A 331 13.75 21.07 21.70
N GLY A 332 12.56 21.61 21.97
CA GLY A 332 12.36 22.76 22.85
C GLY A 332 12.62 22.49 24.34
N LEU A 333 12.51 21.24 24.80
CA LEU A 333 12.85 20.82 26.17
C LEU A 333 14.35 20.56 26.37
N GLY A 334 15.12 20.44 25.28
CA GLY A 334 16.49 19.94 25.27
C GLY A 334 17.61 20.97 25.49
N GLU A 335 17.65 22.12 24.80
CA GLU A 335 18.70 23.13 25.00
C GLU A 335 18.47 24.41 24.15
N ALA A 336 19.03 25.53 24.60
CA ALA A 336 18.94 26.83 23.94
C ALA A 336 19.63 26.87 22.56
N VAL A 337 18.86 26.81 21.46
CA VAL A 337 19.39 27.09 20.10
C VAL A 337 18.41 27.97 19.31
N SER A 338 18.83 29.21 19.05
CA SER A 338 18.01 30.32 18.55
C SER A 338 18.00 30.51 17.03
N THR A 339 18.40 29.52 16.23
CA THR A 339 18.40 29.61 14.75
C THR A 339 17.90 28.36 14.01
N VAL A 340 18.01 27.17 14.60
CA VAL A 340 17.42 25.93 14.03
C VAL A 340 15.92 25.88 14.32
N SER A 341 15.52 26.30 15.51
CA SER A 341 14.12 26.42 15.95
C SER A 341 13.28 27.37 15.07
N SER A 342 13.88 28.43 14.52
CA SER A 342 13.16 29.41 13.68
C SER A 342 12.79 28.87 12.30
N ASN A 343 13.63 28.02 11.71
CA ASN A 343 13.37 27.45 10.38
C ASN A 343 12.34 26.32 10.45
N GLU A 344 12.40 25.47 11.47
CA GLU A 344 11.42 24.38 11.67
C GLU A 344 10.02 24.91 11.99
N PHE A 345 9.93 25.97 12.80
CA PHE A 345 8.66 26.67 13.01
C PHE A 345 8.11 27.27 11.71
N GLY A 346 9.00 27.77 10.84
CA GLY A 346 8.63 28.22 9.50
C GLY A 346 8.04 27.10 8.63
N TYR A 347 8.62 25.89 8.69
CA TYR A 347 8.10 24.72 7.99
C TYR A 347 6.70 24.32 8.47
N ILE A 348 6.47 24.32 9.78
CA ILE A 348 5.16 24.05 10.38
C ILE A 348 4.11 25.02 9.85
N ASN A 349 4.38 26.32 9.93
CA ASN A 349 3.42 27.34 9.49
C ASN A 349 3.14 27.23 7.99
N PHE A 350 4.16 27.02 7.16
CA PHE A 350 3.97 26.92 5.71
C PHE A 350 3.13 25.70 5.32
N CYS A 351 3.35 24.55 5.98
CA CYS A 351 2.50 23.37 5.77
C CYS A 351 1.07 23.60 6.27
N LEU A 352 0.88 24.22 7.44
CA LEU A 352 -0.44 24.55 7.98
C LEU A 352 -1.22 25.47 7.03
N GLU A 353 -0.60 26.54 6.55
CA GLU A 353 -1.25 27.46 5.60
C GLU A 353 -1.71 26.70 4.36
N SER A 354 -0.86 25.84 3.79
CA SER A 354 -1.21 25.03 2.62
C SER A 354 -2.37 24.07 2.89
N VAL A 355 -2.35 23.36 4.03
CA VAL A 355 -3.40 22.41 4.44
C VAL A 355 -4.76 23.10 4.55
N PHE A 356 -4.82 24.26 5.20
CA PHE A 356 -6.07 25.02 5.34
C PHE A 356 -6.50 25.71 4.03
N ALA A 357 -5.57 26.33 3.31
CA ALA A 357 -5.87 27.04 2.07
C ALA A 357 -6.42 26.10 0.98
N LYS A 358 -5.93 24.86 0.93
CA LYS A 358 -6.38 23.84 -0.03
C LYS A 358 -7.50 22.94 0.51
N ASN A 359 -7.98 23.21 1.72
CA ASN A 359 -9.03 22.44 2.37
C ASN A 359 -8.80 20.92 2.32
N VAL A 360 -7.59 20.49 2.72
CA VAL A 360 -7.17 19.08 2.65
C VAL A 360 -8.15 18.16 3.40
N PHE A 361 -8.75 18.64 4.49
CA PHE A 361 -9.75 17.88 5.26
C PHE A 361 -10.95 17.46 4.40
N HIS A 362 -11.45 18.34 3.52
CA HIS A 362 -12.54 18.01 2.62
C HIS A 362 -12.14 16.94 1.60
N PHE A 363 -10.93 17.06 1.02
CA PHE A 363 -10.42 16.05 0.10
C PHE A 363 -10.28 14.68 0.78
N LEU A 364 -9.67 14.63 1.96
CA LEU A 364 -9.52 13.38 2.71
C LEU A 364 -10.87 12.78 3.10
N LEU A 365 -11.84 13.61 3.47
CA LEU A 365 -13.19 13.15 3.80
C LEU A 365 -13.89 12.54 2.58
N GLU A 366 -14.00 13.29 1.49
CA GLU A 366 -14.82 12.91 0.33
C GLU A 366 -14.14 11.91 -0.60
N LYS A 367 -12.83 12.07 -0.84
CA LYS A 367 -12.09 11.25 -1.82
C LYS A 367 -11.38 10.07 -1.18
N VAL A 368 -11.15 10.07 0.12
CA VAL A 368 -10.53 8.96 0.84
C VAL A 368 -11.55 8.27 1.74
N LEU A 369 -11.94 8.86 2.88
CA LEU A 369 -12.71 8.17 3.92
C LEU A 369 -14.10 7.72 3.46
N ARG A 370 -14.85 8.57 2.76
CA ARG A 370 -16.20 8.24 2.26
C ARG A 370 -16.20 7.48 0.94
N SER A 371 -15.03 7.20 0.37
CA SER A 371 -14.94 6.46 -0.87
C SER A 371 -15.30 4.99 -0.67
N ALA A 372 -15.90 4.37 -1.70
CA ALA A 372 -16.14 2.93 -1.69
C ALA A 372 -14.84 2.11 -1.57
N ALA A 373 -13.71 2.67 -2.02
CA ALA A 373 -12.41 2.04 -1.90
C ALA A 373 -11.96 1.89 -0.45
N TYR A 374 -12.12 2.94 0.37
CA TYR A 374 -11.79 2.88 1.79
C TYR A 374 -12.79 2.04 2.59
N GLN A 375 -14.08 2.22 2.33
CA GLN A 375 -15.15 1.52 3.08
C GLN A 375 -15.19 0.01 2.83
N ASN A 376 -14.70 -0.45 1.67
CA ASN A 376 -14.67 -1.88 1.31
C ASN A 376 -13.23 -2.42 1.23
N ASP A 377 -12.27 -1.78 1.89
CA ASP A 377 -10.93 -2.32 2.03
C ASP A 377 -10.89 -3.44 3.09
N ASP A 378 -9.74 -4.09 3.22
CA ASP A 378 -9.50 -5.12 4.24
C ASP A 378 -9.72 -4.56 5.66
N GLU A 379 -10.52 -5.25 6.47
CA GLU A 379 -10.99 -4.75 7.78
C GLU A 379 -9.84 -4.37 8.72
N ASP A 380 -8.78 -5.18 8.72
CA ASP A 380 -7.59 -4.94 9.52
C ASP A 380 -6.81 -3.72 9.03
N MET A 381 -6.77 -3.50 7.72
CA MET A 381 -6.15 -2.30 7.13
C MET A 381 -6.96 -1.04 7.49
N VAL A 382 -8.28 -1.08 7.36
CA VAL A 382 -9.16 0.04 7.76
C VAL A 382 -9.02 0.35 9.24
N TYR A 383 -8.98 -0.68 10.10
CA TYR A 383 -8.73 -0.53 11.53
C TYR A 383 -7.41 0.19 11.81
N MET A 384 -6.30 -0.25 11.17
CA MET A 384 -5.01 0.41 11.32
C MET A 384 -5.00 1.85 10.80
N TYR A 385 -5.61 2.10 9.64
CA TYR A 385 -5.72 3.44 9.07
C TYR A 385 -6.44 4.38 10.03
N ASN A 386 -7.58 3.96 10.58
CA ASN A 386 -8.34 4.72 11.56
C ASN A 386 -7.55 4.97 12.86
N ALA A 387 -6.85 3.95 13.38
CA ALA A 387 -6.04 4.09 14.58
C ALA A 387 -4.93 5.15 14.41
N TYR A 388 -4.32 5.22 13.23
CA TYR A 388 -3.27 6.21 12.95
C TYR A 388 -3.80 7.59 12.56
N LEU A 389 -4.98 7.68 11.93
CA LEU A 389 -5.70 8.95 11.77
C LEU A 389 -6.10 9.56 13.11
N HIS A 390 -6.61 8.72 14.03
CA HIS A 390 -6.94 9.14 15.39
C HIS A 390 -5.69 9.70 16.10
N LYS A 391 -4.57 8.97 16.06
CA LYS A 391 -3.29 9.44 16.64
C LYS A 391 -2.85 10.76 16.00
N GLN A 392 -2.83 10.83 14.67
CA GLN A 392 -2.47 12.03 13.92
C GLN A 392 -3.30 13.24 14.33
N ILE A 393 -4.63 13.10 14.34
CA ILE A 393 -5.55 14.20 14.64
C ILE A 393 -5.50 14.61 16.10
N THR A 394 -5.31 13.65 17.02
CA THR A 394 -5.12 13.94 18.44
C THR A 394 -3.85 14.78 18.63
N CYS A 395 -2.73 14.36 18.05
CA CYS A 395 -1.46 15.10 18.10
C CYS A 395 -1.58 16.50 17.46
N PHE A 396 -2.24 16.57 16.30
CA PHE A 396 -2.49 17.83 15.60
C PHE A 396 -3.30 18.79 16.47
N LEU A 397 -4.45 18.37 17.00
CA LEU A 397 -5.36 19.23 17.76
C LEU A 397 -4.85 19.56 19.17
N SER A 398 -3.93 18.77 19.74
CA SER A 398 -3.30 19.09 21.03
C SER A 398 -2.26 20.21 20.93
N HIS A 399 -1.62 20.36 19.78
CA HIS A 399 -0.51 21.31 19.62
C HIS A 399 -1.00 22.78 19.60
N PRO A 400 -0.38 23.72 20.34
CA PRO A 400 -0.83 25.11 20.42
C PRO A 400 -0.98 25.81 19.05
N VAL A 401 0.02 25.66 18.18
CA VAL A 401 0.04 26.32 16.86
C VAL A 401 -1.12 25.87 15.97
N ALA A 402 -1.46 24.58 16.00
CA ALA A 402 -2.61 24.06 15.26
C ALA A 402 -3.92 24.61 15.82
N ARG A 403 -4.06 24.68 17.15
CA ARG A 403 -5.26 25.24 17.81
C ARG A 403 -5.48 26.70 17.44
N ASP A 404 -4.41 27.50 17.42
CA ASP A 404 -4.49 28.89 16.98
C ASP A 404 -4.94 28.98 15.51
N LYS A 405 -4.43 28.11 14.64
CA LYS A 405 -4.85 28.05 13.24
C LYS A 405 -6.31 27.63 13.05
N VAL A 406 -6.78 26.66 13.84
CA VAL A 406 -8.18 26.25 13.87
C VAL A 406 -9.07 27.40 14.34
N LYS A 407 -8.65 28.16 15.36
CA LYS A 407 -9.38 29.34 15.84
C LYS A 407 -9.46 30.43 14.77
N GLU A 408 -8.36 30.72 14.08
CA GLU A 408 -8.33 31.66 12.96
C GLU A 408 -9.28 31.21 11.83
N SER A 409 -9.26 29.93 11.48
CA SER A 409 -10.15 29.36 10.44
C SER A 409 -11.62 29.43 10.85
N LYS A 410 -11.94 29.19 12.13
CA LYS A 410 -13.28 29.35 12.70
C LYS A 410 -13.75 30.80 12.61
N GLU A 411 -12.91 31.77 13.00
CA GLU A 411 -13.24 33.19 12.93
C GLU A 411 -13.50 33.62 11.49
N LYS A 412 -12.67 33.19 10.53
CA LYS A 412 -12.89 33.40 9.10
C LYS A 412 -14.24 32.82 8.64
N ALA A 413 -14.56 31.60 9.04
CA ALA A 413 -15.83 30.98 8.69
C ALA A 413 -17.04 31.71 9.26
N MET A 414 -16.96 32.18 10.51
CA MET A 414 -18.01 32.98 11.14
C MET A 414 -18.21 34.34 10.45
N ILE A 415 -17.13 35.00 10.04
CA ILE A 415 -17.20 36.26 9.29
C ILE A 415 -17.92 36.03 7.95
N THR A 416 -17.55 34.99 7.20
CA THR A 416 -18.21 34.64 5.93
C THR A 416 -19.71 34.41 6.13
N LEU A 417 -20.12 33.64 7.14
CA LEU A 417 -21.52 33.39 7.45
C LEU A 417 -22.29 34.67 7.85
N ASN A 418 -21.66 35.57 8.60
CA ASN A 418 -22.26 36.85 8.99
C ASN A 418 -22.48 37.76 7.78
N THR A 419 -21.58 37.75 6.79
CA THR A 419 -21.75 38.49 5.53
C THR A 419 -22.98 38.01 4.76
N TYR A 420 -23.23 36.70 4.70
CA TYR A 420 -24.44 36.15 4.08
C TYR A 420 -25.71 36.53 4.83
N ARG A 421 -25.67 36.55 6.17
CA ARG A 421 -26.82 37.02 6.98
C ARG A 421 -27.13 38.49 6.71
N MET A 422 -26.11 39.34 6.61
CA MET A 422 -26.31 40.76 6.30
C MET A 422 -26.78 40.97 4.86
N ALA A 423 -26.27 40.23 3.88
CA ALA A 423 -26.74 40.28 2.50
C ALA A 423 -28.21 39.82 2.36
N GLY A 424 -28.62 38.79 3.11
CA GLY A 424 -30.00 38.31 3.16
C GLY A 424 -31.00 39.33 3.73
N ASP A 425 -30.57 40.21 4.64
CA ASP A 425 -31.40 41.28 5.18
C ASP A 425 -31.57 42.49 4.22
N PHE A 426 -30.79 42.56 3.13
CA PHE A 426 -30.91 43.61 2.11
C PHE A 426 -31.55 43.14 0.79
N VAL A 427 -31.84 41.85 0.62
CA VAL A 427 -32.45 41.33 -0.61
C VAL A 427 -33.96 41.21 -0.46
N HIS A 428 -34.60 42.38 -0.47
CA HIS A 428 -35.95 42.54 -0.97
C HIS A 428 -35.98 43.55 -2.13
N ASP A 429 -35.01 43.47 -3.06
CA ASP A 429 -35.24 43.93 -4.44
C ASP A 429 -34.12 43.48 -5.42
N GLY A 430 -34.54 43.12 -6.64
CA GLY A 430 -33.79 43.26 -7.89
C GLY A 430 -32.43 42.57 -8.10
N SER A 431 -32.48 41.38 -8.72
CA SER A 431 -31.51 40.85 -9.72
C SER A 431 -30.00 41.00 -9.48
N MET A 432 -29.32 39.91 -9.11
CA MET A 432 -27.91 39.68 -9.48
C MET A 432 -27.64 38.17 -9.68
N GLN A 433 -27.74 37.72 -10.93
CA GLN A 433 -27.03 36.53 -11.40
C GLN A 433 -25.55 36.89 -11.51
N GLY A 434 -24.73 36.46 -10.55
CA GLY A 434 -23.29 36.75 -10.57
C GLY A 434 -22.40 35.99 -9.59
N GLU A 435 -22.93 35.46 -8.48
CA GLU A 435 -22.08 34.89 -7.40
C GLU A 435 -22.42 33.44 -6.98
N GLN A 436 -23.14 32.67 -7.81
CA GLN A 436 -23.47 31.27 -7.49
C GLN A 436 -22.32 30.26 -7.72
N ALA A 437 -21.14 30.70 -8.15
CA ALA A 437 -20.02 29.78 -8.40
C ALA A 437 -19.15 29.46 -7.17
N ALA A 438 -19.31 30.19 -6.05
CA ALA A 438 -18.53 29.98 -4.82
C ALA A 438 -19.32 29.27 -3.70
N GLU A 439 -20.60 28.94 -3.91
CA GLU A 439 -21.51 28.38 -2.90
C GLU A 439 -21.29 26.89 -2.59
N GLY A 440 -20.38 26.19 -3.27
CA GLY A 440 -20.31 24.72 -3.23
C GLY A 440 -19.18 24.08 -2.40
N VAL A 441 -18.10 24.80 -2.07
CA VAL A 441 -16.94 24.20 -1.39
C VAL A 441 -17.01 24.45 0.12
N PRO A 442 -17.06 23.40 0.97
CA PRO A 442 -17.10 23.57 2.41
C PRO A 442 -15.94 24.40 2.94
N LEU A 443 -16.17 25.23 3.95
CA LEU A 443 -15.10 26.01 4.58
C LEU A 443 -14.14 25.07 5.33
N PRO A 444 -12.81 25.30 5.33
CA PRO A 444 -11.84 24.41 5.96
C PRO A 444 -12.13 24.04 7.42
N PHE A 445 -12.66 25.00 8.19
CA PHE A 445 -13.10 24.75 9.56
C PHE A 445 -14.25 23.72 9.64
N VAL A 446 -15.25 23.82 8.76
CA VAL A 446 -16.38 22.88 8.71
C VAL A 446 -15.90 21.50 8.27
N SER A 447 -15.09 21.45 7.21
CA SER A 447 -14.49 20.20 6.73
C SER A 447 -13.67 19.49 7.81
N LEU A 448 -12.92 20.24 8.63
CA LEU A 448 -12.17 19.68 9.76
C LEU A 448 -13.11 19.03 10.78
N LEU A 449 -14.22 19.68 11.14
CA LEU A 449 -15.19 19.13 12.09
C LEU A 449 -15.82 17.84 11.55
N GLU A 450 -16.20 17.82 10.27
CA GLU A 450 -16.76 16.62 9.63
C GLU A 450 -15.73 15.51 9.50
N PHE A 451 -14.49 15.85 9.13
CA PHE A 451 -13.38 14.90 9.05
C PHE A 451 -13.10 14.24 10.41
N VAL A 452 -13.06 15.04 11.48
CA VAL A 452 -12.93 14.54 12.86
C VAL A 452 -14.14 13.66 13.22
N SER A 453 -15.36 14.11 12.90
CA SER A 453 -16.58 13.34 13.15
C SER A 453 -16.54 11.98 12.48
N GLU A 454 -16.12 11.90 11.21
CA GLU A 454 -16.02 10.66 10.45
C GLU A 454 -15.05 9.66 11.10
N ILE A 455 -13.86 10.12 11.51
CA ILE A 455 -12.86 9.29 12.21
C ILE A 455 -13.46 8.65 13.47
N TYR A 456 -14.26 9.39 14.24
CA TYR A 456 -14.84 8.89 15.49
C TYR A 456 -16.19 8.17 15.33
N GLN A 457 -16.95 8.45 14.26
CA GLN A 457 -18.17 7.68 13.93
C GLN A 457 -17.81 6.25 13.53
N VAL A 458 -16.82 6.09 12.64
CA VAL A 458 -16.29 4.77 12.26
C VAL A 458 -15.51 4.13 13.41
N GLY A 459 -14.81 4.93 14.22
CA GLY A 459 -14.06 4.49 15.39
C GLY A 459 -14.87 4.13 16.63
N SER A 460 -16.20 4.05 16.58
CA SER A 460 -17.04 3.70 17.75
C SER A 460 -16.83 2.26 18.25
N SER A 461 -16.11 1.41 17.51
CA SER A 461 -15.59 0.11 17.95
C SER A 461 -14.17 0.17 18.55
N VAL A 462 -13.48 1.32 18.51
CA VAL A 462 -12.11 1.55 19.02
C VAL A 462 -12.12 2.26 20.39
N CYS A 463 -13.26 2.75 20.86
CA CYS A 463 -13.41 3.42 22.16
C CYS A 463 -13.95 2.50 23.29
N VAL A 464 -13.60 1.21 23.30
CA VAL A 464 -13.83 0.31 24.44
C VAL A 464 -12.52 -0.29 24.93
#